data_AF-A0A8W8NHM7-F1
#
_entry.id   AF-A0A8W8NHM7-F1
#
_cell.length_a   1.000
_cell.length_b   1.000
_cell.length_c   1.000
_cell.angle_alpha   90.00
_cell.angle_beta   90.00
_cell.angle_gamma   90.00
#
_symmetry.space_group_name_H-M   'P 1'
#
loop_
_entity.id
_entity.type
_entity.pdbx_description
1 polymer ?
#
loop_
_entity_poly.entity_id
_entity_poly.type
_entity_poly.pdbx_seq_one_letter_code
_entity_poly.pdbx_strand_id
1 'polypeptide(L)'
;MVDLSENKLFNIQIGNDVKLRLTELSLSKNNLKELSERIKRIMSSSSLLLLDGNPWTCNCKAKWLKDPMLSRQIRVHSSNDIICKSPNKLHGKKLFDLTDKDLSCQTTKDRNSTALQMCEASTFVKKRWYTPRSVRKALLSRHATIVDDKGAPIVNGIMVSEDWVLTIGTRANDILQSTNPNSVRVKVGRTKGYRNIVRTFVHPLLQYGSEFNVALLRLRYHRRSPDQSCIISSKQYSVLTSIFKHIIVTTRMTGKTGKFAKLKPRKGRISKPCSQKNLICATIKRPKRPLMLMEGSPMYLGHNGDYRLAGIGVNVPAVKDYKYDFIPLWSVSNWVQDVLDEYNAKCHFNSRGVDVCEELSLPTLKDMEDRIRRPEQH
;
A
#
# COMPACT_ATOMS: atom_id res chain seq x y z
N MET A 1 -24.44 -12.61 24.23
CA MET A 1 -24.57 -11.48 23.31
C MET A 1 -23.31 -10.63 23.43
N VAL A 2 -22.70 -10.26 22.31
CA VAL A 2 -21.56 -9.34 22.24
C VAL A 2 -21.92 -8.25 21.24
N ASP A 3 -21.93 -7.00 21.68
CA ASP A 3 -22.21 -5.85 20.83
C ASP A 3 -20.91 -5.09 20.54
N LEU A 4 -20.56 -5.01 19.26
CA LEU A 4 -19.43 -4.24 18.73
C LEU A 4 -19.91 -3.27 17.65
N SER A 5 -21.21 -2.96 17.60
CA SER A 5 -21.77 -2.00 16.66
C SER A 5 -21.30 -0.57 16.91
N GLU A 6 -21.46 0.31 15.92
CA GLU A 6 -21.16 1.75 16.02
C GLU A 6 -19.71 2.06 16.43
N ASN A 7 -18.82 1.17 16.06
CA ASN A 7 -17.40 1.30 16.30
C ASN A 7 -16.67 1.65 14.99
N LYS A 8 -15.33 1.73 15.07
CA LYS A 8 -14.47 2.01 13.92
C LYS A 8 -13.67 0.76 13.50
N LEU A 9 -14.29 -0.42 13.57
CA LEU A 9 -13.68 -1.70 13.21
C LEU A 9 -13.57 -1.83 11.70
N PHE A 10 -12.45 -2.34 11.21
CA PHE A 10 -12.17 -2.50 9.77
C PHE A 10 -11.83 -3.94 9.39
N ASN A 11 -11.62 -4.82 10.37
CA ASN A 11 -11.41 -6.25 10.19
C ASN A 11 -11.77 -6.98 11.51
N ILE A 12 -12.24 -8.22 11.41
CA ILE A 12 -12.51 -9.12 12.53
C ILE A 12 -11.64 -10.36 12.38
N GLN A 13 -10.89 -10.69 13.43
CA GLN A 13 -9.94 -11.80 13.41
C GLN A 13 -10.17 -12.76 14.56
N ILE A 14 -10.17 -14.03 14.20
CA ILE A 14 -10.39 -15.12 15.11
C ILE A 14 -9.09 -15.90 15.19
N GLY A 15 -8.45 -15.85 16.37
CA GLY A 15 -7.27 -16.65 16.66
C GLY A 15 -7.58 -18.14 16.57
N ASN A 16 -6.59 -18.94 16.16
CA ASN A 16 -6.78 -20.38 15.94
C ASN A 16 -7.20 -21.14 17.21
N ASP A 17 -6.85 -20.61 18.38
CA ASP A 17 -7.09 -21.26 19.68
C ASP A 17 -8.34 -20.71 20.40
N VAL A 18 -9.04 -19.74 19.79
CA VAL A 18 -10.23 -19.12 20.37
C VAL A 18 -11.47 -19.96 20.04
N LYS A 19 -12.08 -20.54 21.08
CA LYS A 19 -13.40 -21.15 21.03
C LYS A 19 -14.33 -20.39 21.97
N LEU A 20 -15.15 -19.51 21.40
CA LEU A 20 -16.28 -18.93 22.13
C LEU A 20 -17.57 -19.59 21.65
N ARG A 21 -18.67 -19.37 22.39
CA ARG A 21 -20.01 -19.86 22.07
C ARG A 21 -21.00 -18.71 22.07
N LEU A 22 -20.74 -17.71 21.24
CA LEU A 22 -21.57 -16.52 21.15
C LEU A 22 -22.93 -16.85 20.52
N THR A 23 -24.00 -16.47 21.20
CA THR A 23 -25.38 -16.59 20.70
C THR A 23 -25.79 -15.42 19.82
N GLU A 24 -25.13 -14.27 19.97
CA GLU A 24 -25.40 -13.05 19.22
C GLU A 24 -24.13 -12.19 19.15
N LEU A 25 -23.85 -11.68 17.96
CA LEU A 25 -22.74 -10.76 17.68
C LEU A 25 -23.24 -9.62 16.78
N SER A 26 -23.15 -8.39 17.27
CA SER A 26 -23.42 -7.20 16.45
C SER A 26 -22.14 -6.56 15.95
N LEU A 27 -22.03 -6.37 14.64
CA LEU A 27 -20.93 -5.68 13.96
C LEU A 27 -21.42 -4.50 13.11
N SER A 28 -22.67 -4.09 13.30
CA SER A 28 -23.32 -3.06 12.51
C SER A 28 -22.63 -1.70 12.60
N LYS A 29 -22.78 -0.86 11.58
CA LYS A 29 -22.27 0.52 11.53
C LYS A 29 -20.78 0.63 11.88
N ASN A 30 -19.97 -0.24 11.27
CA ASN A 30 -18.51 -0.22 11.34
C ASN A 30 -17.90 0.09 9.95
N ASN A 31 -16.59 -0.12 9.78
CA ASN A 31 -15.87 0.07 8.51
C ASN A 31 -15.41 -1.26 7.89
N LEU A 32 -16.16 -2.35 8.10
CA LEU A 32 -15.82 -3.67 7.56
C LEU A 32 -16.06 -3.70 6.05
N LYS A 33 -15.03 -4.12 5.30
CA LYS A 33 -15.15 -4.36 3.86
C LYS A 33 -15.35 -5.84 3.53
N GLU A 34 -14.87 -6.73 4.40
CA GLU A 34 -14.99 -8.18 4.27
C GLU A 34 -15.14 -8.81 5.65
N LEU A 35 -15.80 -9.97 5.70
CA LEU A 35 -15.90 -10.79 6.90
C LEU A 35 -15.55 -12.22 6.55
N SER A 36 -14.63 -12.81 7.30
CA SER A 36 -14.20 -14.19 7.09
C SER A 36 -15.20 -15.19 7.67
N GLU A 37 -15.42 -16.30 6.97
CA GLU A 37 -16.15 -17.47 7.48
C GLU A 37 -15.64 -18.01 8.81
N ARG A 38 -14.39 -17.69 9.17
CA ARG A 38 -13.80 -18.07 10.46
C ARG A 38 -14.61 -17.58 11.65
N ILE A 39 -15.45 -16.56 11.47
CA ILE A 39 -16.41 -16.09 12.48
C ILE A 39 -17.28 -17.23 13.04
N LYS A 40 -17.61 -18.23 12.23
CA LYS A 40 -18.37 -19.45 12.64
C LYS A 40 -17.74 -20.19 13.81
N ARG A 41 -16.43 -20.08 14.02
CA ARG A 41 -15.72 -20.80 15.10
C ARG A 41 -16.02 -20.27 16.50
N ILE A 42 -16.47 -19.02 16.63
CA ILE A 42 -16.79 -18.39 17.92
C ILE A 42 -18.29 -18.28 18.17
N MET A 43 -19.10 -18.67 17.20
CA MET A 43 -20.55 -18.54 17.23
C MET A 43 -21.17 -19.91 17.55
N SER A 44 -22.25 -19.91 18.32
CA SER A 44 -23.07 -21.10 18.59
C SER A 44 -23.97 -21.43 17.40
N SER A 45 -24.48 -22.67 17.33
CA SER A 45 -25.49 -23.02 16.32
C SER A 45 -26.74 -22.15 16.49
N SER A 46 -27.30 -21.66 15.38
CA SER A 46 -28.47 -20.77 15.34
C SER A 46 -28.23 -19.38 15.93
N SER A 47 -26.97 -18.95 16.07
CA SER A 47 -26.63 -17.62 16.58
C SER A 47 -26.99 -16.49 15.62
N LEU A 48 -27.15 -15.28 16.14
CA LEU A 48 -27.48 -14.07 15.38
C LEU A 48 -26.23 -13.25 15.02
N LEU A 49 -26.13 -12.76 13.79
CA LEU A 49 -25.08 -11.87 13.32
C LEU A 49 -25.67 -10.63 12.61
N LEU A 50 -25.33 -9.44 13.09
CA LEU A 50 -25.78 -8.15 12.53
C LEU A 50 -24.62 -7.45 11.81
N LEU A 51 -24.83 -7.01 10.56
CA LEU A 51 -23.75 -6.58 9.63
C LEU A 51 -24.06 -5.29 8.85
N ASP A 52 -25.21 -4.66 9.07
CA ASP A 52 -25.65 -3.46 8.36
C ASP A 52 -24.71 -2.27 8.57
N GLY A 53 -24.82 -1.23 7.72
CA GLY A 53 -24.05 0.01 7.88
C GLY A 53 -22.53 -0.11 7.69
N ASN A 54 -22.05 -1.19 7.05
CA ASN A 54 -20.63 -1.40 6.73
C ASN A 54 -20.35 -1.24 5.21
N PRO A 55 -19.18 -0.73 4.79
CA PRO A 55 -18.83 -0.52 3.39
C PRO A 55 -18.38 -1.81 2.67
N TRP A 56 -19.30 -2.76 2.49
CA TRP A 56 -19.00 -4.10 2.00
C TRP A 56 -18.41 -4.15 0.59
N THR A 57 -17.37 -4.96 0.41
CA THR A 57 -16.88 -5.39 -0.90
C THR A 57 -17.57 -6.69 -1.29
N CYS A 58 -18.47 -6.62 -2.26
CA CYS A 58 -19.22 -7.76 -2.77
C CYS A 58 -18.43 -8.48 -3.86
N ASN A 59 -17.76 -9.55 -3.47
CA ASN A 59 -17.02 -10.45 -4.35
C ASN A 59 -17.17 -11.90 -3.85
N CYS A 60 -16.38 -12.84 -4.36
CA CYS A 60 -16.50 -14.24 -3.97
C CYS A 60 -16.27 -14.54 -2.48
N LYS A 61 -15.51 -13.69 -1.77
CA LYS A 61 -15.32 -13.85 -0.32
C LYS A 61 -16.58 -13.50 0.46
N ALA A 62 -17.50 -12.72 -0.11
CA ALA A 62 -18.79 -12.41 0.50
C ALA A 62 -19.85 -13.49 0.24
N LYS A 63 -19.57 -14.49 -0.62
CA LYS A 63 -20.54 -15.51 -1.02
C LYS A 63 -21.14 -16.26 0.16
N TRP A 64 -20.34 -16.57 1.17
CA TRP A 64 -20.81 -17.34 2.34
C TRP A 64 -21.84 -16.60 3.20
N LEU A 65 -21.87 -15.27 3.16
CA LEU A 65 -22.84 -14.46 3.89
C LEU A 65 -24.24 -14.63 3.29
N LYS A 66 -24.31 -14.83 1.97
CA LYS A 66 -25.55 -15.03 1.22
C LYS A 66 -25.97 -16.50 1.20
N ASP A 67 -25.03 -17.40 0.93
CA ASP A 67 -25.33 -18.80 0.63
C ASP A 67 -25.82 -19.55 1.88
N PRO A 68 -27.09 -20.00 1.91
CA PRO A 68 -27.67 -20.72 3.06
C PRO A 68 -26.95 -22.04 3.36
N MET A 69 -26.32 -22.67 2.37
CA MET A 69 -25.52 -23.89 2.55
C MET A 69 -24.21 -23.60 3.28
N LEU A 70 -23.64 -22.41 3.08
CA LEU A 70 -22.42 -21.97 3.73
C LEU A 70 -22.70 -21.31 5.09
N SER A 71 -23.82 -20.61 5.26
CA SER A 71 -24.18 -19.92 6.50
C SER A 71 -24.96 -20.77 7.51
N ARG A 72 -25.21 -22.07 7.24
CA ARG A 72 -26.07 -23.00 8.03
C ARG A 72 -26.02 -22.90 9.58
N GLN A 73 -24.91 -22.48 10.16
CA GLN A 73 -24.73 -22.37 11.62
C GLN A 73 -25.08 -20.99 12.20
N ILE A 74 -25.14 -19.94 11.37
CA ILE A 74 -25.35 -18.53 11.78
C ILE A 74 -26.52 -17.94 11.00
N ARG A 75 -27.45 -17.30 11.71
CA ARG A 75 -28.47 -16.44 11.11
C ARG A 75 -27.91 -15.03 10.94
N VAL A 76 -27.70 -14.61 9.69
CA VAL A 76 -27.40 -13.21 9.36
C VAL A 76 -28.72 -12.44 9.40
N HIS A 77 -28.91 -11.64 10.43
CA HIS A 77 -30.07 -10.76 10.57
C HIS A 77 -29.88 -9.51 9.72
N SER A 78 -30.97 -8.93 9.23
CA SER A 78 -30.91 -7.79 8.30
C SER A 78 -30.10 -8.10 7.02
N SER A 79 -30.25 -9.32 6.48
CA SER A 79 -29.66 -9.72 5.19
C SER A 79 -29.92 -8.69 4.09
N ASN A 80 -31.10 -8.08 4.10
CA ASN A 80 -31.51 -7.07 3.13
C ASN A 80 -30.82 -5.69 3.27
N ASP A 81 -30.02 -5.49 4.32
CA ASP A 81 -29.35 -4.22 4.64
C ASP A 81 -27.82 -4.28 4.45
N ILE A 82 -27.30 -5.38 3.90
CA ILE A 82 -25.91 -5.49 3.45
C ILE A 82 -25.79 -4.87 2.06
N ILE A 83 -25.41 -3.59 2.02
CA ILE A 83 -25.25 -2.82 0.78
C ILE A 83 -23.79 -2.85 0.32
N CYS A 84 -23.58 -3.23 -0.93
CA CYS A 84 -22.28 -3.26 -1.58
C CYS A 84 -21.77 -1.84 -1.83
N LYS A 85 -20.58 -1.52 -1.33
CA LYS A 85 -19.85 -0.27 -1.64
C LYS A 85 -18.78 -0.49 -2.72
N SER A 86 -18.38 -1.74 -2.94
CA SER A 86 -17.37 -2.12 -3.95
C SER A 86 -17.69 -3.53 -4.47
N PRO A 87 -17.29 -3.91 -5.69
CA PRO A 87 -16.72 -3.08 -6.76
C PRO A 87 -17.73 -2.06 -7.32
N ASN A 88 -17.25 -1.05 -8.07
CA ASN A 88 -18.12 0.01 -8.63
C ASN A 88 -19.32 -0.54 -9.40
N LYS A 89 -19.15 -1.65 -10.13
CA LYS A 89 -20.23 -2.35 -10.86
C LYS A 89 -21.40 -2.81 -9.97
N LEU A 90 -21.12 -3.07 -8.70
CA LEU A 90 -22.08 -3.56 -7.71
C LEU A 90 -22.39 -2.50 -6.65
N HIS A 91 -21.86 -1.28 -6.77
CA HIS A 91 -22.08 -0.23 -5.79
C HIS A 91 -23.59 0.09 -5.65
N GLY A 92 -24.08 0.13 -4.42
CA GLY A 92 -25.48 0.38 -4.08
C GLY A 92 -26.40 -0.84 -4.18
N LYS A 93 -25.92 -1.97 -4.73
CA LYS A 93 -26.71 -3.21 -4.77
C LYS A 93 -26.69 -3.92 -3.42
N LYS A 94 -27.75 -4.66 -3.09
CA LYS A 94 -27.80 -5.52 -1.90
C LYS A 94 -27.09 -6.83 -2.18
N LEU A 95 -26.30 -7.32 -1.22
CA LEU A 95 -25.54 -8.58 -1.38
C LEU A 95 -26.43 -9.77 -1.72
N PHE A 96 -27.64 -9.83 -1.15
CA PHE A 96 -28.56 -10.95 -1.34
C PHE A 96 -29.25 -10.94 -2.72
N ASP A 97 -29.29 -9.79 -3.40
CA ASP A 97 -29.84 -9.64 -4.75
C ASP A 97 -28.83 -10.02 -5.84
N LEU A 98 -27.55 -10.19 -5.49
CA LEU A 98 -26.48 -10.50 -6.43
C LEU A 98 -26.51 -11.95 -6.89
N THR A 99 -26.22 -12.22 -8.16
CA THR A 99 -26.15 -13.59 -8.67
C THR A 99 -24.84 -14.28 -8.28
N ASP A 100 -24.77 -15.61 -8.37
CA ASP A 100 -23.53 -16.35 -8.17
C ASP A 100 -22.42 -15.94 -9.15
N LYS A 101 -22.78 -15.45 -10.34
CA LYS A 101 -21.83 -14.92 -11.32
C LYS A 101 -21.25 -13.58 -10.87
N ASP A 102 -22.06 -12.70 -10.27
CA ASP A 102 -21.58 -11.42 -9.70
C ASP A 102 -20.61 -11.66 -8.52
N LEU A 103 -20.79 -12.76 -7.79
CA LEU A 103 -19.93 -13.21 -6.70
C LEU A 103 -18.92 -14.27 -7.14
N SER A 104 -18.72 -14.48 -8.44
CA SER A 104 -17.73 -15.45 -8.93
C SER A 104 -16.33 -14.85 -8.84
N CYS A 105 -15.41 -15.57 -8.20
CA CYS A 105 -14.00 -15.31 -8.42
C CYS A 105 -13.67 -15.99 -9.74
N GLN A 106 -13.28 -15.21 -10.74
CA GLN A 106 -12.65 -15.80 -11.91
C GLN A 106 -11.45 -16.60 -11.38
N THR A 107 -11.49 -17.93 -11.54
CA THR A 107 -10.29 -18.77 -11.42
C THR A 107 -9.45 -18.55 -12.65
N THR A 108 -9.04 -17.30 -12.88
CA THR A 108 -7.92 -17.07 -13.74
C THR A 108 -6.70 -17.54 -12.96
N LYS A 109 -6.03 -18.57 -13.49
CA LYS A 109 -4.59 -18.76 -13.33
C LYS A 109 -3.83 -17.59 -13.97
N ASP A 110 -4.33 -16.36 -13.83
CA ASP A 110 -3.66 -15.15 -14.26
C ASP A 110 -3.08 -14.49 -13.03
N ARG A 111 -1.77 -14.26 -13.15
CA ARG A 111 -0.94 -13.62 -12.16
C ARG A 111 -1.42 -12.18 -12.01
N ASN A 112 -2.40 -11.98 -11.14
CA ASN A 112 -2.72 -10.67 -10.63
C ASN A 112 -1.52 -10.22 -9.81
N SER A 113 -0.75 -9.31 -10.38
CA SER A 113 0.18 -8.43 -9.67
C SER A 113 -0.64 -7.56 -8.71
N THR A 114 -1.16 -8.17 -7.63
CA THR A 114 -1.89 -7.46 -6.57
C THR A 114 -0.97 -6.35 -6.09
N ALA A 115 -1.38 -5.10 -6.23
CA ALA A 115 -0.60 -3.95 -5.81
C ALA A 115 -0.98 -3.50 -4.40
N LEU A 116 -0.14 -2.61 -3.82
CA LEU A 116 -0.14 -2.13 -2.43
C LEU A 116 -1.40 -2.45 -1.60
N GLN A 117 -1.37 -3.56 -0.88
CA GLN A 117 -2.40 -3.84 0.10
C GLN A 117 -2.17 -2.96 1.34
N MET A 118 -3.23 -2.36 1.90
CA MET A 118 -3.15 -1.81 3.25
C MET A 118 -2.81 -2.94 4.22
N CYS A 119 -2.03 -2.64 5.26
CA CYS A 119 -1.66 -3.68 6.20
C CYS A 119 -2.88 -4.17 6.96
N GLU A 120 -3.31 -5.40 6.69
CA GLU A 120 -4.34 -6.03 7.51
C GLU A 120 -3.81 -6.26 8.93
N ALA A 121 -4.69 -6.23 9.93
CA ALA A 121 -4.31 -6.59 11.29
C ALA A 121 -3.87 -8.08 11.40
N SER A 122 -4.16 -8.90 10.38
CA SER A 122 -4.03 -10.37 10.34
C SER A 122 -2.63 -10.80 10.00
N THR A 123 -1.85 -9.87 9.47
CA THR A 123 -0.44 -10.07 9.13
C THR A 123 0.49 -9.72 10.30
N PHE A 124 -0.04 -9.30 11.47
CA PHE A 124 0.71 -9.24 12.75
C PHE A 124 1.03 -10.64 13.31
N VAL A 125 1.22 -11.65 12.46
CA VAL A 125 1.81 -12.89 12.92
C VAL A 125 3.27 -12.60 13.21
N LYS A 126 3.69 -12.75 14.47
CA LYS A 126 5.11 -12.94 14.81
C LYS A 126 5.61 -14.10 13.96
N LYS A 127 6.17 -13.84 12.78
CA LYS A 127 6.90 -14.84 12.01
C LYS A 127 8.13 -15.16 12.86
N ARG A 128 8.05 -16.27 13.59
CA ARG A 128 8.95 -16.71 14.67
C ARG A 128 10.40 -16.98 14.21
N TRP A 129 10.73 -16.70 12.94
CA TRP A 129 11.95 -17.15 12.26
C TRP A 129 12.60 -16.11 11.32
N TYR A 130 12.51 -14.81 11.60
CA TYR A 130 13.29 -13.83 10.82
C TYR A 130 14.63 -13.52 11.48
N THR A 131 15.71 -14.01 10.87
CA THR A 131 17.06 -13.51 11.23
C THR A 131 17.20 -12.05 10.83
N PRO A 132 17.99 -11.22 11.55
CA PRO A 132 18.26 -9.83 11.16
C PRO A 132 18.80 -9.68 9.72
N ARG A 133 19.49 -10.72 9.20
CA ARG A 133 19.96 -10.78 7.82
C ARG A 133 18.81 -10.93 6.82
N SER A 134 17.84 -11.81 7.11
CA SER A 134 16.66 -12.03 6.26
C SER A 134 15.81 -10.77 6.15
N VAL A 135 15.57 -10.09 7.26
CA VAL A 135 14.81 -8.82 7.29
C VAL A 135 15.51 -7.74 6.47
N ARG A 136 16.83 -7.60 6.64
CA ARG A 136 17.62 -6.64 5.87
C ARG A 136 17.58 -6.95 4.37
N LYS A 137 17.63 -8.21 3.97
CA LYS A 137 17.53 -8.63 2.57
C LYS A 137 16.16 -8.24 2.00
N ALA A 138 15.08 -8.49 2.73
CA ALA A 138 13.72 -8.13 2.33
C ALA A 138 13.56 -6.62 2.12
N LEU A 139 13.93 -5.81 3.10
CA LEU A 139 13.85 -4.33 3.02
C LEU A 139 14.61 -3.77 1.81
N LEU A 140 15.79 -4.30 1.52
CA LEU A 140 16.62 -3.81 0.41
C LEU A 140 16.16 -4.35 -0.94
N SER A 141 15.50 -5.51 -0.99
CA SER A 141 15.07 -6.12 -2.25
C SER A 141 14.01 -5.30 -2.99
N ARG A 142 13.24 -4.50 -2.25
CA ARG A 142 12.18 -3.64 -2.79
C ARG A 142 12.65 -2.22 -3.13
N HIS A 143 13.80 -1.80 -2.61
CA HIS A 143 14.30 -0.46 -2.86
C HIS A 143 14.63 -0.29 -4.35
N ALA A 144 14.02 0.69 -5.00
CA ALA A 144 14.33 1.06 -6.36
C ALA A 144 15.31 2.24 -6.35
N THR A 145 16.19 2.30 -7.34
CA THR A 145 17.06 3.44 -7.58
C THR A 145 16.99 3.78 -9.06
N ILE A 146 16.49 4.97 -9.36
CA ILE A 146 16.49 5.51 -10.72
C ILE A 146 17.87 6.09 -11.00
N VAL A 147 18.47 5.69 -12.11
CA VAL A 147 19.84 6.05 -12.50
C VAL A 147 19.87 6.61 -13.91
N ASP A 148 20.86 7.46 -14.18
CA ASP A 148 21.17 7.95 -15.52
C ASP A 148 21.81 6.86 -16.41
N ASP A 149 22.17 7.26 -17.63
CA ASP A 149 22.88 6.45 -18.62
C ASP A 149 24.20 5.87 -18.07
N LYS A 150 24.93 6.65 -17.28
CA LYS A 150 26.19 6.30 -16.61
C LYS A 150 26.01 5.47 -15.34
N GLY A 151 24.78 5.23 -14.91
CA GLY A 151 24.44 4.48 -13.71
C GLY A 151 24.60 5.26 -12.39
N ALA A 152 24.74 6.59 -12.45
CA ALA A 152 24.68 7.45 -11.29
C ALA A 152 23.22 7.63 -10.83
N PRO A 153 22.94 7.57 -9.52
CA PRO A 153 21.57 7.64 -9.04
C PRO A 153 21.04 9.07 -9.02
N ILE A 154 19.82 9.21 -9.52
CA ILE A 154 19.07 10.46 -9.62
C ILE A 154 18.15 10.57 -8.39
N VAL A 155 17.30 9.56 -8.18
CA VAL A 155 16.31 9.51 -7.09
C VAL A 155 16.06 8.06 -6.68
N ASN A 156 15.72 7.83 -5.41
CA ASN A 156 15.31 6.50 -4.96
C ASN A 156 13.82 6.25 -5.19
N GLY A 157 13.37 5.04 -4.90
CA GLY A 157 11.96 4.67 -4.92
C GLY A 157 11.71 3.36 -4.21
N ILE A 158 10.49 2.86 -4.34
CA ILE A 158 10.05 1.61 -3.76
C ILE A 158 9.22 0.81 -4.74
N MET A 159 9.52 -0.48 -4.89
CA MET A 159 8.67 -1.42 -5.62
C MET A 159 7.34 -1.58 -4.87
N VAL A 160 6.26 -1.13 -5.49
CA VAL A 160 4.89 -1.19 -4.93
C VAL A 160 4.10 -2.40 -5.43
N SER A 161 4.52 -2.94 -6.58
CA SER A 161 4.15 -4.24 -7.13
C SER A 161 5.37 -4.86 -7.82
N GLU A 162 5.23 -5.97 -8.56
CA GLU A 162 6.36 -6.67 -9.22
C GLU A 162 7.15 -5.79 -10.20
N ASP A 163 6.48 -4.80 -10.76
CA ASP A 163 6.90 -4.04 -11.93
C ASP A 163 6.43 -2.58 -11.88
N TRP A 164 6.04 -2.12 -10.69
CA TRP A 164 5.68 -0.75 -10.41
C TRP A 164 6.59 -0.16 -9.34
N VAL A 165 7.09 1.05 -9.59
CA VAL A 165 7.91 1.82 -8.66
C VAL A 165 7.20 3.10 -8.29
N LEU A 166 7.10 3.38 -6.99
CA LEU A 166 6.71 4.69 -6.47
C LEU A 166 7.98 5.50 -6.15
N THR A 167 8.03 6.74 -6.63
CA THR A 167 9.14 7.69 -6.43
C THR A 167 8.61 9.11 -6.28
N ILE A 168 9.49 10.12 -6.31
CA ILE A 168 9.18 11.54 -6.16
C ILE A 168 8.69 12.13 -7.49
N GLY A 169 7.58 12.87 -7.42
CA GLY A 169 6.88 13.45 -8.56
C GLY A 169 7.71 14.47 -9.33
N THR A 170 8.30 15.44 -8.65
CA THR A 170 9.15 16.47 -9.27
C THR A 170 10.30 15.86 -10.05
N ARG A 171 11.02 14.89 -9.45
CA ARG A 171 12.12 14.17 -10.11
C ARG A 171 11.67 13.35 -11.31
N ALA A 172 10.51 12.70 -11.22
CA ALA A 172 9.95 11.96 -12.35
C ALA A 172 9.52 12.88 -13.49
N ASN A 173 8.99 14.07 -13.17
CA ASN A 173 8.63 15.09 -14.14
C ASN A 173 9.87 15.65 -14.85
N ASP A 174 10.96 15.92 -14.12
CA ASP A 174 12.24 16.34 -14.71
C ASP A 174 12.76 15.30 -15.73
N ILE A 175 12.62 14.01 -15.43
CA ILE A 175 13.00 12.91 -16.32
C ILE A 175 12.15 12.92 -17.59
N LEU A 176 10.83 13.12 -17.48
CA LEU A 176 9.92 13.19 -18.62
C LEU A 176 10.23 14.36 -19.55
N GLN A 177 10.67 15.49 -18.99
CA GLN A 177 11.03 16.70 -19.74
C GLN A 177 12.47 16.69 -20.27
N SER A 178 13.26 15.67 -19.94
CA SER A 178 14.65 15.57 -20.39
C SER A 178 14.77 15.27 -21.88
N THR A 179 15.90 15.63 -22.49
CA THR A 179 16.17 15.41 -23.92
C THR A 179 16.27 13.93 -24.31
N ASN A 180 16.49 13.03 -23.35
CA ASN A 180 16.56 11.60 -23.59
C ASN A 180 15.96 10.80 -22.41
N PRO A 181 14.63 10.76 -22.27
CA PRO A 181 13.96 10.09 -21.14
C PRO A 181 14.21 8.58 -21.13
N ASN A 182 14.47 7.99 -22.30
CA ASN A 182 14.73 6.55 -22.47
C ASN A 182 16.12 6.12 -22.01
N SER A 183 17.02 7.07 -21.75
CA SER A 183 18.36 6.78 -21.21
C SER A 183 18.34 6.37 -19.73
N VAL A 184 17.26 6.71 -19.02
CA VAL A 184 17.08 6.47 -17.59
C VAL A 184 16.67 5.04 -17.33
N ARG A 185 17.28 4.42 -16.32
CA ARG A 185 17.05 3.02 -15.96
C ARG A 185 16.80 2.86 -14.47
N VAL A 186 16.20 1.74 -14.09
CA VAL A 186 15.87 1.43 -12.69
C VAL A 186 16.64 0.23 -12.19
N LYS A 187 17.35 0.40 -11.08
CA LYS A 187 18.04 -0.66 -10.37
C LYS A 187 17.24 -1.09 -9.14
N VAL A 188 16.80 -2.34 -9.12
CA VAL A 188 15.99 -2.89 -8.02
C VAL A 188 16.87 -3.64 -7.03
N GLY A 189 16.88 -3.18 -5.78
CA GLY A 189 17.66 -3.67 -4.68
C GLY A 189 19.16 -3.77 -4.97
N ARG A 190 19.71 -4.97 -4.75
CA ARG A 190 21.13 -5.29 -4.97
C ARG A 190 21.37 -6.13 -6.22
N THR A 191 20.40 -6.16 -7.13
CA THR A 191 20.54 -6.90 -8.38
C THR A 191 21.59 -6.25 -9.28
N LYS A 192 22.19 -7.06 -10.18
CA LYS A 192 23.15 -6.57 -11.18
C LYS A 192 22.46 -5.92 -12.39
N GLY A 193 21.25 -6.36 -12.72
CA GLY A 193 20.49 -5.89 -13.87
C GLY A 193 19.77 -4.56 -13.66
N TYR A 194 19.44 -3.93 -14.78
CA TYR A 194 18.62 -2.73 -14.87
C TYR A 194 17.27 -3.06 -15.51
N ARG A 195 16.25 -2.29 -15.17
CA ARG A 195 14.91 -2.36 -15.76
C ARG A 195 14.59 -1.04 -16.43
N ASN A 196 13.93 -1.11 -17.58
CA ASN A 196 13.54 0.09 -18.33
C ASN A 196 12.18 0.59 -17.85
N ILE A 197 12.00 1.90 -17.87
CA ILE A 197 10.71 2.56 -17.61
C ILE A 197 9.92 2.53 -18.92
N VAL A 198 8.65 2.16 -18.83
CA VAL A 198 7.71 2.05 -19.95
C VAL A 198 6.73 3.21 -19.92
N ARG A 199 6.22 3.56 -18.74
CA ARG A 199 5.34 4.71 -18.52
C ARG A 199 5.63 5.35 -17.17
N THR A 200 5.30 6.64 -17.09
CA THR A 200 5.39 7.45 -15.89
C THR A 200 4.06 8.15 -15.67
N PHE A 201 3.55 8.11 -14.44
CA PHE A 201 2.34 8.80 -14.03
C PHE A 201 2.69 9.71 -12.86
N VAL A 202 2.55 11.01 -13.06
CA VAL A 202 2.77 12.02 -12.02
C VAL A 202 1.44 12.31 -11.33
N HIS A 203 1.46 12.46 -10.01
CA HIS A 203 0.24 12.76 -9.26
C HIS A 203 -0.35 14.13 -9.70
N PRO A 204 -1.65 14.22 -10.04
CA PRO A 204 -2.24 15.46 -10.57
C PRO A 204 -2.11 16.66 -9.62
N LEU A 205 -2.20 16.42 -8.32
CA LEU A 205 -2.08 17.46 -7.29
C LEU A 205 -0.64 17.83 -6.89
N LEU A 206 0.37 17.48 -7.70
CA LEU A 206 1.78 17.78 -7.42
C LEU A 206 2.02 19.25 -7.02
N GLN A 207 1.29 20.18 -7.63
CA GLN A 207 1.44 21.63 -7.42
C GLN A 207 0.79 22.14 -6.12
N TYR A 208 -0.08 21.35 -5.49
CA TYR A 208 -0.94 21.80 -4.37
C TYR A 208 -0.37 21.44 -3.00
N GLY A 209 0.58 20.51 -2.92
CA GLY A 209 1.14 20.09 -1.64
C GLY A 209 2.28 19.08 -1.77
N SER A 210 3.24 19.16 -0.86
CA SER A 210 4.38 18.24 -0.81
C SER A 210 3.96 16.79 -0.57
N GLU A 211 2.83 16.55 0.10
CA GLU A 211 2.25 15.22 0.32
C GLU A 211 1.79 14.54 -0.98
N PHE A 212 1.61 15.30 -2.06
CA PHE A 212 1.26 14.81 -3.39
C PHE A 212 2.48 14.71 -4.31
N ASN A 213 3.69 14.98 -3.81
CA ASN A 213 4.92 14.92 -4.61
C ASN A 213 5.39 13.49 -4.86
N VAL A 214 4.59 12.73 -5.61
CA VAL A 214 4.85 11.34 -5.96
C VAL A 214 4.61 11.07 -7.44
N ALA A 215 5.27 10.03 -7.95
CA ALA A 215 5.02 9.49 -9.28
C ALA A 215 5.15 7.97 -9.27
N LEU A 216 4.41 7.33 -10.18
CA LEU A 216 4.46 5.91 -10.46
C LEU A 216 5.20 5.65 -11.77
N LEU A 217 6.15 4.73 -11.72
CA LEU A 217 6.90 4.27 -12.88
C LEU A 217 6.53 2.82 -13.16
N ARG A 218 6.03 2.57 -14.37
CA ARG A 218 5.82 1.23 -14.91
C ARG A 218 7.13 0.72 -15.48
N LEU A 219 7.61 -0.42 -15.00
CA LEU A 219 8.83 -1.06 -15.50
C LEU A 219 8.51 -2.12 -16.55
N ARG A 220 9.43 -2.37 -17.48
CA ARG A 220 9.33 -3.53 -18.38
C ARG A 220 9.46 -4.82 -17.58
N TYR A 221 8.51 -5.74 -17.75
CA TYR A 221 8.42 -6.95 -16.94
C TYR A 221 9.62 -7.87 -17.15
N HIS A 222 10.26 -8.28 -16.04
CA HIS A 222 11.27 -9.33 -16.04
C HIS A 222 11.04 -10.22 -14.81
N ARG A 223 10.73 -11.51 -15.08
CA ARG A 223 10.37 -12.54 -14.08
C ARG A 223 11.23 -12.43 -12.81
N ARG A 224 10.57 -12.08 -11.70
CA ARG A 224 10.94 -12.29 -10.28
C ARG A 224 9.99 -11.44 -9.44
N SER A 225 9.20 -12.06 -8.57
CA SER A 225 8.43 -11.34 -7.55
C SER A 225 9.23 -11.26 -6.25
N PRO A 226 9.25 -10.09 -5.57
CA PRO A 226 9.46 -10.02 -4.15
C PRO A 226 8.12 -10.12 -3.40
N ASP A 227 8.19 -10.72 -2.22
CA ASP A 227 7.14 -10.72 -1.18
C ASP A 227 6.60 -9.29 -0.96
N GLN A 228 5.30 -9.09 -1.09
CA GLN A 228 4.68 -7.78 -1.04
C GLN A 228 4.52 -7.33 0.43
N SER A 229 5.08 -6.18 0.78
CA SER A 229 4.76 -5.56 2.09
C SER A 229 3.78 -4.41 1.90
N CYS A 230 2.85 -4.38 2.84
CA CYS A 230 1.70 -3.49 2.88
C CYS A 230 2.04 -2.06 3.31
N ILE A 231 1.12 -1.12 3.04
CA ILE A 231 1.16 0.27 3.52
C ILE A 231 0.42 0.36 4.86
N ILE A 232 0.98 1.08 5.84
CA ILE A 232 0.24 1.38 7.07
C ILE A 232 -0.76 2.52 6.87
N SER A 233 -1.92 2.44 7.53
CA SER A 233 -2.88 3.56 7.54
C SER A 233 -2.45 4.68 8.49
N SER A 234 -3.05 5.87 8.34
CA SER A 234 -2.86 6.99 9.28
C SER A 234 -3.14 6.58 10.74
N LYS A 235 -4.22 5.82 10.99
CA LYS A 235 -4.56 5.31 12.33
C LYS A 235 -3.51 4.34 12.85
N GLN A 236 -3.04 3.41 12.00
CA GLN A 236 -1.97 2.47 12.37
C GLN A 236 -0.67 3.20 12.67
N TYR A 237 -0.32 4.23 11.90
CA TYR A 237 0.84 5.06 12.16
C TYR A 237 0.73 5.76 13.52
N SER A 238 -0.41 6.37 13.85
CA SER A 238 -0.62 7.03 15.15
C SER A 238 -0.45 6.06 16.34
N VAL A 239 -0.99 4.84 16.22
CA VAL A 239 -0.82 3.80 17.25
C VAL A 239 0.61 3.27 17.31
N LEU A 240 1.20 2.92 16.16
CA LEU A 240 2.54 2.35 16.12
C LEU A 240 3.59 3.35 16.60
N THR A 241 3.41 4.63 16.33
CA THR A 241 4.35 5.67 16.77
C THR A 241 4.17 6.06 18.23
N SER A 242 3.05 5.74 18.90
CA SER A 242 2.96 5.89 20.36
C SER A 242 3.84 4.86 21.08
N ILE A 243 3.97 3.66 20.51
CA ILE A 243 4.73 2.52 21.07
C ILE A 243 6.19 2.52 20.57
N PHE A 244 6.38 2.56 19.25
CA PHE A 244 7.66 2.46 18.59
C PHE A 244 8.06 3.77 17.95
N LYS A 245 9.11 4.40 18.51
CA LYS A 245 9.70 5.59 17.90
C LYS A 245 10.75 5.28 16.83
N HIS A 246 11.18 4.02 16.72
CA HIS A 246 12.28 3.63 15.82
C HIS A 246 11.78 3.35 14.41
N ILE A 247 12.56 3.79 13.42
CA ILE A 247 12.28 3.58 12.00
C ILE A 247 13.50 3.02 11.29
N ILE A 248 13.26 2.40 10.14
CA ILE A 248 14.32 2.05 9.18
C ILE A 248 14.06 2.78 7.88
N VAL A 249 15.11 3.36 7.30
CA VAL A 249 15.09 3.88 5.93
C VAL A 249 16.09 3.10 5.10
N THR A 250 15.74 2.74 3.88
CA THR A 250 16.74 2.21 2.91
C THR A 250 17.12 3.30 1.94
N THR A 251 18.42 3.56 1.79
CA THR A 251 18.93 4.66 0.96
C THR A 251 20.28 4.31 0.33
N ARG A 252 20.60 4.99 -0.77
CA ARG A 252 21.92 4.99 -1.40
C ARG A 252 22.86 5.90 -0.62
N MET A 253 24.04 5.38 -0.31
CA MET A 253 25.11 6.10 0.37
C MET A 253 26.25 6.39 -0.59
N THR A 254 26.88 7.57 -0.49
CA THR A 254 28.14 7.83 -1.19
C THR A 254 29.26 6.89 -0.71
N GLY A 255 30.18 6.57 -1.60
CA GLY A 255 31.43 5.88 -1.30
C GLY A 255 32.54 6.87 -0.95
N LYS A 256 33.74 6.35 -0.68
CA LYS A 256 34.96 7.19 -0.51
C LYS A 256 35.28 8.03 -1.76
N THR A 257 34.80 7.60 -2.93
CA THR A 257 35.00 8.23 -4.24
C THR A 257 33.85 9.18 -4.62
N GLY A 258 32.95 9.53 -3.71
CA GLY A 258 31.79 10.40 -3.98
C GLY A 258 30.62 9.72 -4.71
N LYS A 259 30.84 8.62 -5.44
CA LYS A 259 29.77 7.87 -6.13
C LYS A 259 28.86 7.14 -5.14
N PHE A 260 27.54 7.19 -5.35
CA PHE A 260 26.51 6.50 -4.54
C PHE A 260 26.50 4.97 -4.73
N ALA A 261 27.56 4.31 -4.27
CA ALA A 261 27.84 2.91 -4.60
C ALA A 261 27.08 1.89 -3.74
N LYS A 262 26.66 2.24 -2.51
CA LYS A 262 26.21 1.24 -1.52
C LYS A 262 24.78 1.48 -1.06
N LEU A 263 23.91 0.50 -1.33
CA LEU A 263 22.54 0.44 -0.80
C LEU A 263 22.54 -0.16 0.62
N LYS A 264 22.08 0.62 1.60
CA LYS A 264 22.08 0.24 3.03
C LYS A 264 20.80 0.68 3.76
N PRO A 265 20.36 -0.09 4.78
CA PRO A 265 19.39 0.39 5.74
C PRO A 265 20.06 1.33 6.75
N ARG A 266 19.33 2.34 7.20
CA ARG A 266 19.69 3.31 8.23
C ARG A 266 18.61 3.33 9.29
N LYS A 267 19.04 3.32 10.56
CA LYS A 267 18.12 3.48 11.69
C LYS A 267 17.88 4.96 11.91
N GLY A 268 16.64 5.30 12.24
CA GLY A 268 16.23 6.62 12.65
C GLY A 268 15.20 6.56 13.76
N ARG A 269 14.74 7.74 14.18
CA ARG A 269 13.69 7.91 15.17
C ARG A 269 12.72 8.99 14.69
N ILE A 270 11.43 8.78 14.90
CA ILE A 270 10.40 9.82 14.66
C ILE A 270 10.75 11.07 15.48
N SER A 271 10.68 12.23 14.84
CA SER A 271 10.96 13.55 15.42
C SER A 271 9.82 14.52 15.16
N LYS A 272 9.58 15.45 16.08
CA LYS A 272 8.67 16.59 15.91
C LYS A 272 9.40 17.89 16.32
N PRO A 273 9.08 19.05 15.73
CA PRO A 273 8.13 19.29 14.64
C PRO A 273 8.69 18.97 13.24
N CYS A 274 7.81 18.93 12.24
CA CYS A 274 8.14 18.79 10.82
C CYS A 274 8.48 20.12 10.16
N SER A 275 9.22 20.12 9.05
CA SER A 275 9.43 21.35 8.27
C SER A 275 8.17 21.78 7.53
N GLN A 276 7.31 20.83 7.12
CA GLN A 276 6.01 21.09 6.49
C GLN A 276 4.86 20.37 7.21
N LYS A 277 3.63 20.88 7.04
CA LYS A 277 2.41 20.21 7.52
C LYS A 277 2.18 18.91 6.72
N ASN A 278 1.43 17.97 7.29
CA ASN A 278 1.03 16.69 6.67
C ASN A 278 2.17 15.72 6.29
N LEU A 279 3.40 15.94 6.73
CA LEU A 279 4.52 15.02 6.53
C LEU A 279 4.86 14.21 7.79
N ILE A 280 5.57 13.10 7.60
CA ILE A 280 6.20 12.34 8.67
C ILE A 280 7.64 12.83 8.80
N CYS A 281 8.10 13.11 10.02
CA CYS A 281 9.44 13.62 10.23
C CYS A 281 10.25 12.70 11.14
N ALA A 282 11.51 12.51 10.77
CA ALA A 282 12.39 11.63 11.52
C ALA A 282 13.84 12.08 11.47
N THR A 283 14.53 11.89 12.60
CA THR A 283 15.96 12.04 12.70
C THR A 283 16.65 10.72 12.32
N ILE A 284 17.49 10.74 11.30
CA ILE A 284 18.26 9.59 10.85
C ILE A 284 19.67 9.64 11.45
N LYS A 285 20.19 8.50 11.92
CA LYS A 285 21.52 8.46 12.55
C LYS A 285 22.59 9.00 11.59
N ARG A 286 23.31 10.04 12.03
CA ARG A 286 24.43 10.68 11.31
C ARG A 286 25.43 9.65 10.75
N PRO A 287 25.71 9.64 9.44
CA PRO A 287 26.75 8.82 8.85
C PRO A 287 28.14 9.43 9.11
N LYS A 288 29.17 8.59 9.31
CA LYS A 288 30.53 9.06 9.64
C LYS A 288 31.21 9.81 8.48
N ARG A 289 31.10 9.33 7.23
CA ARG A 289 31.78 9.87 6.02
C ARG A 289 31.07 9.63 4.66
N PRO A 290 29.79 9.23 4.60
CA PRO A 290 29.02 9.37 3.34
C PRO A 290 27.71 10.19 3.40
N LEU A 291 27.35 10.87 2.29
CA LEU A 291 26.04 11.50 2.07
C LEU A 291 24.97 10.44 1.78
N MET A 292 23.72 10.76 2.13
CA MET A 292 22.54 9.90 1.92
C MET A 292 21.65 10.54 0.84
N LEU A 293 21.32 9.78 -0.20
CA LEU A 293 20.30 10.20 -1.17
C LEU A 293 18.93 9.93 -0.55
N MET A 294 18.34 10.90 0.13
CA MET A 294 17.10 10.68 0.89
C MET A 294 15.84 10.80 0.02
N GLU A 295 15.89 11.60 -1.04
CA GLU A 295 14.78 11.71 -1.99
C GLU A 295 14.37 10.34 -2.53
N GLY A 296 13.08 10.03 -2.42
CA GLY A 296 12.51 8.77 -2.86
C GLY A 296 12.82 7.57 -1.97
N SER A 297 13.55 7.76 -0.85
CA SER A 297 13.93 6.65 0.01
C SER A 297 12.74 6.14 0.83
N PRO A 298 12.42 4.83 0.79
CA PRO A 298 11.32 4.29 1.56
C PRO A 298 11.65 4.22 3.05
N MET A 299 10.68 4.66 3.83
CA MET A 299 10.65 4.64 5.29
C MET A 299 9.75 3.51 5.77
N TYR A 300 10.27 2.74 6.72
CA TYR A 300 9.60 1.61 7.33
C TYR A 300 9.44 1.82 8.83
N LEU A 301 8.25 1.49 9.34
CA LEU A 301 7.90 1.52 10.75
C LEU A 301 7.61 0.09 11.24
N GLY A 302 8.05 -0.23 12.46
CA GLY A 302 7.78 -1.53 13.08
C GLY A 302 8.99 -2.09 13.82
N HIS A 303 8.94 -3.38 14.13
CA HIS A 303 9.89 -4.05 15.01
C HIS A 303 10.17 -5.49 14.55
N ASN A 304 11.43 -5.95 14.71
CA ASN A 304 11.89 -7.34 14.56
C ASN A 304 11.12 -8.21 13.53
N GLY A 305 11.28 -7.89 12.25
CA GLY A 305 10.75 -8.71 11.15
C GLY A 305 9.37 -8.33 10.64
N ASP A 306 8.67 -7.43 11.33
CA ASP A 306 7.43 -6.79 10.85
C ASP A 306 7.68 -5.30 10.60
N TYR A 307 8.37 -5.01 9.50
CA TYR A 307 8.59 -3.64 9.03
C TYR A 307 7.59 -3.32 7.93
N ARG A 308 6.77 -2.30 8.15
CA ARG A 308 5.71 -1.88 7.24
C ARG A 308 6.05 -0.55 6.60
N LEU A 309 5.59 -0.37 5.37
CA LEU A 309 5.92 0.82 4.60
C LEU A 309 5.07 1.99 5.09
N ALA A 310 5.73 3.08 5.48
CA ALA A 310 5.09 4.25 6.10
C ALA A 310 5.14 5.48 5.20
N GLY A 311 6.30 5.74 4.60
CA GLY A 311 6.52 6.97 3.85
C GLY A 311 7.64 6.89 2.83
N ILE A 312 7.77 7.95 2.04
CA ILE A 312 8.84 8.14 1.06
C ILE A 312 9.52 9.50 1.28
N GLY A 313 10.84 9.52 1.31
CA GLY A 313 11.61 10.72 1.69
C GLY A 313 11.52 11.84 0.65
N VAL A 314 11.37 13.07 1.12
CA VAL A 314 11.39 14.31 0.31
C VAL A 314 12.64 15.16 0.62
N ASN A 315 12.73 16.31 -0.06
CA ASN A 315 13.81 17.32 -0.09
C ASN A 315 14.72 17.45 1.16
N VAL A 316 15.96 17.91 0.93
CA VAL A 316 17.09 18.09 1.87
C VAL A 316 17.69 19.49 1.63
N PRO A 317 18.19 20.29 2.61
CA PRO A 317 18.49 19.97 4.02
C PRO A 317 18.05 21.02 5.08
N ALA A 318 18.06 20.60 6.35
CA ALA A 318 18.79 21.35 7.38
C ALA A 318 19.98 20.49 7.86
N VAL A 319 21.18 20.84 7.39
CA VAL A 319 22.41 20.02 7.44
C VAL A 319 22.89 19.74 8.88
N LYS A 320 22.36 20.45 9.88
CA LYS A 320 22.85 20.36 11.25
C LYS A 320 22.28 19.16 12.02
N ASP A 321 21.05 18.72 11.72
CA ASP A 321 20.31 17.82 12.62
C ASP A 321 19.99 16.43 12.08
N TYR A 322 20.25 16.15 10.79
CA TYR A 322 19.84 14.89 10.15
C TYR A 322 18.34 14.58 10.30
N LYS A 323 17.52 15.62 10.35
CA LYS A 323 16.05 15.55 10.28
C LYS A 323 15.64 15.51 8.81
N TYR A 324 14.72 14.60 8.51
CA TYR A 324 14.21 14.39 7.16
C TYR A 324 12.69 14.24 7.21
N ASP A 325 12.06 14.75 6.17
CA ASP A 325 10.63 14.69 5.97
C ASP A 325 10.29 13.57 4.98
N PHE A 326 9.13 12.95 5.19
CA PHE A 326 8.64 11.82 4.41
C PHE A 326 7.16 12.04 4.10
N ILE A 327 6.79 11.85 2.83
CA ILE A 327 5.39 11.80 2.40
C ILE A 327 4.76 10.54 3.00
N PRO A 328 3.67 10.66 3.76
CA PRO A 328 2.95 9.49 4.26
C PRO A 328 2.27 8.74 3.12
N LEU A 329 2.57 7.44 2.93
CA LEU A 329 2.05 6.73 1.76
C LEU A 329 0.54 6.53 1.74
N TRP A 330 -0.13 6.64 2.90
CA TRP A 330 -1.58 6.60 2.97
C TRP A 330 -2.25 7.85 2.37
N SER A 331 -1.55 8.98 2.21
CA SER A 331 -2.13 10.17 1.57
C SER A 331 -2.33 9.95 0.07
N VAL A 332 -1.53 9.08 -0.54
CA VAL A 332 -1.53 8.82 -1.99
C VAL A 332 -2.02 7.41 -2.34
N SER A 333 -2.38 6.57 -1.36
CA SER A 333 -2.70 5.16 -1.60
C SER A 333 -3.88 4.96 -2.54
N ASN A 334 -4.91 5.80 -2.46
CA ASN A 334 -6.10 5.70 -3.32
C ASN A 334 -5.73 5.99 -4.78
N TRP A 335 -4.98 7.07 -5.03
CA TRP A 335 -4.47 7.40 -6.37
C TRP A 335 -3.60 6.27 -6.93
N VAL A 336 -2.73 5.69 -6.10
CA VAL A 336 -1.90 4.57 -6.54
C VAL A 336 -2.74 3.36 -6.94
N GLN A 337 -3.80 3.03 -6.18
CA GLN A 337 -4.70 1.94 -6.56
C GLN A 337 -5.45 2.25 -7.86
N ASP A 338 -6.03 3.45 -7.98
CA ASP A 338 -6.78 3.86 -9.17
C ASP A 338 -5.94 3.73 -10.45
N VAL A 339 -4.68 4.19 -10.43
CA VAL A 339 -3.76 4.07 -11.59
C VAL A 339 -3.45 2.62 -11.92
N LEU A 340 -3.21 1.78 -10.91
CA LEU A 340 -2.82 0.39 -11.12
C LEU A 340 -3.99 -0.46 -11.60
N ASP A 341 -5.19 -0.24 -11.05
CA ASP A 341 -6.41 -0.94 -11.46
C ASP A 341 -6.79 -0.59 -12.90
N GLU A 342 -6.78 0.70 -13.25
CA GLU A 342 -7.08 1.17 -14.61
C GLU A 342 -6.04 0.63 -15.61
N TYR A 343 -4.76 0.72 -15.29
CA TYR A 343 -3.70 0.22 -16.15
C TYR A 343 -3.78 -1.30 -16.33
N ASN A 344 -3.96 -2.07 -15.25
CA ASN A 344 -4.03 -3.53 -15.36
C ASN A 344 -5.29 -4.00 -16.10
N ALA A 345 -6.37 -3.21 -16.10
CA ALA A 345 -7.59 -3.50 -16.84
C ALA A 345 -7.44 -3.26 -18.35
N LYS A 346 -6.67 -2.24 -18.75
CA LYS A 346 -6.62 -1.74 -20.14
C LYS A 346 -5.29 -1.88 -20.85
N CYS A 347 -4.22 -2.24 -20.13
CA CYS A 347 -2.88 -2.37 -20.69
C CYS A 347 -2.33 -3.78 -20.50
N HIS A 348 -1.63 -4.26 -21.52
CA HIS A 348 -0.88 -5.50 -21.47
C HIS A 348 0.36 -5.44 -22.36
N PHE A 349 1.35 -6.30 -22.06
CA PHE A 349 2.48 -6.48 -22.97
C PHE A 349 2.12 -7.51 -24.04
N ASN A 350 2.32 -7.16 -25.31
CA ASN A 350 2.18 -8.12 -26.40
C ASN A 350 3.37 -9.10 -26.46
N SER A 351 3.33 -10.07 -27.38
CA SER A 351 4.38 -11.08 -27.57
C SER A 351 5.78 -10.51 -27.87
N ARG A 352 5.87 -9.27 -28.38
CA ARG A 352 7.13 -8.55 -28.63
C ARG A 352 7.59 -7.73 -27.41
N GLY A 353 6.85 -7.79 -26.31
CA GLY A 353 7.10 -7.03 -25.09
C GLY A 353 6.90 -5.52 -25.26
N VAL A 354 6.04 -5.13 -26.20
CA VAL A 354 5.56 -3.75 -26.39
C VAL A 354 4.34 -3.55 -25.51
N ASP A 355 4.28 -2.41 -24.83
CA ASP A 355 3.16 -2.02 -23.98
C ASP A 355 2.00 -1.51 -24.84
N VAL A 356 0.91 -2.27 -24.88
CA VAL A 356 -0.30 -1.96 -25.65
C VAL A 356 -1.39 -1.58 -24.65
N CYS A 357 -1.97 -0.40 -24.82
CA CYS A 357 -2.97 0.16 -23.93
C CYS A 357 -4.13 0.73 -24.73
N GLU A 358 -5.36 0.49 -24.27
CA GLU A 358 -6.51 1.32 -24.61
C GLU A 358 -6.40 2.71 -23.95
N GLU A 359 -7.34 3.60 -24.26
CA GLU A 359 -7.41 4.92 -23.62
C GLU A 359 -7.63 4.78 -22.11
N LEU A 360 -6.68 5.30 -21.33
CA LEU A 360 -6.69 5.24 -19.88
C LEU A 360 -7.52 6.39 -19.30
N SER A 361 -8.52 6.03 -18.50
CA SER A 361 -9.36 6.96 -17.74
C SER A 361 -8.77 7.17 -16.34
N LEU A 362 -7.66 7.92 -16.26
CA LEU A 362 -6.99 8.22 -14.99
C LEU A 362 -7.69 9.36 -14.23
N PRO A 363 -7.62 9.38 -12.89
CA PRO A 363 -8.18 10.48 -12.10
C PRO A 363 -7.62 11.84 -12.54
N THR A 364 -8.51 12.74 -12.93
CA THR A 364 -8.15 14.09 -13.34
C THR A 364 -7.83 14.97 -12.13
N LEU A 365 -7.27 16.16 -12.39
CA LEU A 365 -7.11 17.18 -11.34
C LEU A 365 -8.44 17.46 -10.63
N LYS A 366 -9.53 17.63 -11.40
CA LYS A 366 -10.86 17.90 -10.88
C LYS A 366 -11.39 16.77 -10.00
N ASP A 367 -11.25 15.51 -10.44
CA ASP A 367 -11.66 14.35 -9.64
C ASP A 367 -10.93 14.28 -8.29
N MET A 368 -9.66 14.67 -8.29
CA MET A 368 -8.83 14.67 -7.09
C MET A 368 -9.13 15.87 -6.18
N GLU A 369 -9.41 17.05 -6.74
CA GLU A 369 -9.87 18.22 -5.99
C GLU A 369 -11.22 17.98 -5.32
N ASP A 370 -12.18 17.37 -6.03
CA ASP A 370 -13.50 17.03 -5.48
C ASP A 370 -13.40 16.07 -4.30
N ARG A 371 -12.43 15.14 -4.33
CA ARG A 371 -12.16 14.21 -3.20
C ARG A 371 -11.58 14.92 -1.97
N ILE A 372 -10.83 16.01 -2.16
CA ILE A 372 -10.29 16.82 -1.06
C ILE A 372 -11.35 17.78 -0.51
N ARG A 373 -12.19 18.34 -1.38
CA ARG A 373 -13.27 19.30 -1.04
C ARG A 373 -14.50 18.64 -0.43
N ARG A 374 -14.61 17.31 -0.45
CA ARG A 374 -15.63 16.55 0.30
C ARG A 374 -15.14 16.02 1.66
N PRO A 375 -14.74 16.85 2.65
CA PRO A 375 -14.77 16.43 4.04
C PRO A 375 -16.12 16.82 4.67
N GLU A 376 -16.81 15.83 5.25
CA GLU A 376 -17.81 16.01 6.32
C GLU A 376 -19.16 16.68 5.96
N GLN A 377 -19.91 16.09 5.02
CA GLN A 377 -21.37 16.05 5.16
C GLN A 377 -21.80 14.59 5.29
N HIS A 378 -21.81 14.09 6.53
CA HIS A 378 -22.76 13.13 7.11
C HIS A 378 -22.31 12.74 8.51
#